data_AF-A0A931K271-F1
#
_entry.id   AF-A0A931K271-F1
#
_cell.length_a   1.000
_cell.length_b   1.000
_cell.length_c   1.000
_cell.angle_alpha   90.00
_cell.angle_beta   90.00
_cell.angle_gamma   90.00
#
_symmetry.space_group_name_H-M   'P 1'
#
loop_
_entity.id
_entity.type
_entity.pdbx_description
1 polymer ?
#
loop_
_entity_poly.entity_id
_entity_poly.type
_entity_poly.pdbx_seq_one_letter_code
_entity_poly.pdbx_strand_id
1 'polypeptide(L)'
;MKCLSCQYPLWGIAARICPECGTHFAPSGFRFPPWAVKFCCPHCDLAYYGTDADGLLKPREFECVGCSKPITLDKMIVRPRREGFSVKMPLNVNPWEDRRHLGRRRAALQTMFLGVGNMGELMRVTRPEQSTGLRFLMFLWSVTVIVGAIPFMLMFLVPFVATGPRSGVSMLSTPFFGVVVALVTSLLGMLVGVLLAAGVAHGVLRVFGPLPHGYNRTLQAFTYTCGPMALCAFPCLGFYWTPIGLVWWSILAGSALVSAQRVGAWRATAAIVTGPLLIAVVLYIVAYVNS
;
A
#
# COMPACT_ATOMS: atom_id res chain seq x y z
N MET A 1 -13.16 9.90 13.65
CA MET A 1 -12.95 11.35 13.58
C MET A 1 -11.49 11.72 13.81
N LYS A 2 -10.49 11.61 12.92
CA LYS A 2 -9.08 11.91 13.29
C LYS A 2 -8.42 12.88 12.32
N CYS A 3 -7.59 13.79 12.83
CA CYS A 3 -6.82 14.71 12.00
C CYS A 3 -5.84 13.94 11.11
N LEU A 4 -5.80 14.28 9.81
CA LEU A 4 -4.90 13.62 8.86
C LEU A 4 -3.42 13.90 9.17
N SER A 5 -3.12 15.09 9.69
CA SER A 5 -1.76 15.52 10.04
C SER A 5 -1.27 14.90 11.36
N CYS A 6 -2.02 15.06 12.45
CA CYS A 6 -1.58 14.72 13.81
C CYS A 6 -2.35 13.57 14.47
N GLN A 7 -3.35 13.00 13.81
CA GLN A 7 -4.19 11.90 14.34
C GLN A 7 -5.04 12.25 15.57
N TYR A 8 -5.11 13.53 15.97
CA TYR A 8 -5.97 13.99 17.06
C TYR A 8 -7.47 13.75 16.75
N PRO A 9 -8.29 13.31 17.71
CA PRO A 9 -9.73 13.12 17.51
C PRO A 9 -10.47 14.44 17.23
N LEU A 10 -11.11 14.56 16.06
CA LEU A 10 -11.82 15.77 15.63
C LEU A 10 -13.33 15.72 15.90
N TRP A 11 -13.78 14.90 16.85
CA TRP A 11 -15.19 14.75 17.16
C TRP A 11 -15.73 15.98 17.88
N GLY A 12 -16.91 16.45 17.48
CA GLY A 12 -17.58 17.56 18.17
C GLY A 12 -16.95 18.95 17.97
N ILE A 13 -15.93 19.09 17.11
CA ILE A 13 -15.21 20.36 16.94
C ILE A 13 -15.92 21.24 15.88
N ALA A 14 -16.51 22.35 16.33
CA ALA A 14 -17.19 23.30 15.46
C ALA A 14 -16.23 24.20 14.66
N ALA A 15 -15.06 24.51 15.24
CA ALA A 15 -14.11 25.49 14.70
C ALA A 15 -13.43 25.10 13.38
N ARG A 16 -13.58 23.85 12.91
CA ARG A 16 -12.93 23.32 11.67
C ARG A 16 -11.41 23.45 11.60
N ILE A 17 -10.80 23.65 12.76
CA ILE A 17 -9.36 23.73 12.95
C ILE A 17 -9.00 22.69 13.99
N CYS A 18 -8.01 21.85 13.68
CA CYS A 18 -7.50 20.90 14.65
C CYS A 18 -6.84 21.66 15.81
N PRO A 19 -7.25 21.42 17.07
CA PRO A 19 -6.72 22.15 18.22
C PRO A 19 -5.23 21.88 18.46
N GLU A 20 -4.74 20.71 18.06
CA GLU A 20 -3.33 20.34 18.28
C GLU A 20 -2.37 20.86 17.22
N CYS A 21 -2.77 20.82 15.94
CA CYS A 21 -1.83 21.11 14.84
C CYS A 21 -2.28 22.27 13.95
N GLY A 22 -3.40 22.94 14.27
CA GLY A 22 -3.92 24.07 13.50
C GLY A 22 -4.41 23.73 12.09
N THR A 23 -4.38 22.45 11.67
CA THR A 23 -4.77 22.07 10.31
C THR A 23 -6.28 22.20 10.14
N HIS A 24 -6.70 22.88 9.07
CA HIS A 24 -8.10 22.95 8.68
C HIS A 24 -8.63 21.59 8.25
N PHE A 25 -9.88 21.28 8.61
CA PHE A 25 -10.53 20.05 8.20
C PHE A 25 -12.01 20.27 7.87
N ALA A 26 -12.50 19.47 6.92
CA ALA A 26 -13.89 19.48 6.49
C ALA A 26 -14.50 18.06 6.62
N PRO A 27 -15.71 17.91 7.18
CA PRO A 27 -16.43 16.63 7.23
C PRO A 27 -16.51 15.88 5.90
N SER A 28 -16.68 16.57 4.76
CA SER A 28 -16.69 15.96 3.42
C SER A 28 -15.38 15.27 3.03
N GLY A 29 -14.26 15.63 3.67
CA GLY A 29 -12.95 15.00 3.45
C GLY A 29 -12.79 13.64 4.13
N PHE A 30 -13.79 13.17 4.88
CA PHE A 30 -13.76 11.91 5.60
C PHE A 30 -14.84 10.97 5.09
N ARG A 31 -14.55 9.66 5.14
CA ARG A 31 -15.54 8.61 4.88
C ARG A 31 -15.91 7.93 6.18
N PHE A 32 -17.16 7.52 6.26
CA PHE A 32 -17.74 6.83 7.39
C PHE A 32 -18.47 5.58 6.91
N PRO A 33 -18.56 4.51 7.72
CA PRO A 33 -19.55 3.48 7.45
C PRO A 33 -20.95 4.11 7.48
N PRO A 34 -21.87 3.73 6.57
CA PRO A 34 -23.24 4.21 6.60
C PRO A 34 -23.86 4.06 7.98
N TRP A 35 -24.60 5.07 8.45
CA TRP A 35 -25.25 5.10 9.78
C TRP A 35 -24.32 5.08 11.01
N ALA A 36 -23.00 5.20 10.85
CA ALA A 36 -22.06 5.15 11.97
C ALA A 36 -21.91 6.47 12.73
N VAL A 37 -22.17 7.60 12.06
CA VAL A 37 -22.00 8.94 12.62
C VAL A 37 -23.27 9.76 12.45
N LYS A 38 -23.45 10.72 13.37
CA LYS A 38 -24.49 11.73 13.29
C LYS A 38 -23.86 13.07 12.92
N PHE A 39 -24.46 13.73 11.94
CA PHE A 39 -24.16 15.10 11.53
C PHE A 39 -25.16 16.02 12.22
N CYS A 40 -24.69 16.78 13.20
CA CYS A 40 -25.51 17.70 13.97
C CYS A 40 -25.53 19.09 13.30
N CYS A 41 -26.72 19.68 13.20
CA CYS A 41 -26.91 21.05 12.78
C CYS A 41 -26.14 22.02 13.70
N PRO A 42 -25.34 22.95 13.17
CA PRO A 42 -24.58 23.90 14.01
C PRO A 42 -25.47 24.90 14.76
N HIS A 43 -26.74 25.05 14.38
CA HIS A 43 -27.65 26.03 14.97
C HIS A 43 -28.60 25.45 16.02
N CYS A 44 -29.00 24.19 15.89
CA CYS A 44 -30.02 23.58 16.75
C CYS A 44 -29.68 22.15 17.20
N ASP A 45 -28.46 21.68 16.91
CA ASP A 45 -27.93 20.36 17.26
C ASP A 45 -28.74 19.15 16.76
N LEU A 46 -29.77 19.36 15.93
CA LEU A 46 -30.57 18.31 15.33
C LEU A 46 -29.68 17.38 14.49
N ALA A 47 -29.82 16.07 14.74
CA ALA A 47 -28.96 15.03 14.16
C ALA A 47 -29.52 14.47 12.86
N TYR A 48 -28.66 14.39 11.85
CA TYR A 48 -28.89 13.74 10.57
C TYR A 48 -27.89 12.59 10.37
N TYR A 49 -28.27 11.57 9.60
CA TYR A 49 -27.44 10.38 9.38
C TYR A 49 -27.02 10.26 7.92
N GLY A 50 -25.74 9.99 7.71
CA GLY A 50 -25.20 9.75 6.36
C GLY A 50 -25.58 8.36 5.86
N THR A 51 -26.24 8.33 4.71
CA THR A 51 -26.79 7.13 4.08
C THR A 51 -26.17 6.81 2.73
N ASP A 52 -25.29 7.67 2.22
CA ASP A 52 -24.61 7.42 0.95
C ASP A 52 -23.53 6.33 1.07
N ALA A 53 -22.92 5.95 -0.05
CA ALA A 53 -21.89 4.91 -0.11
C ALA A 53 -20.63 5.24 0.71
N ASP A 54 -20.40 6.53 1.00
CA ASP A 54 -19.28 7.04 1.80
C ASP A 54 -19.70 7.40 3.24
N GLY A 55 -20.94 7.10 3.63
CA GLY A 55 -21.53 7.42 4.94
C GLY A 55 -21.72 8.92 5.19
N LEU A 56 -21.85 9.72 4.14
CA LEU A 56 -22.14 11.15 4.15
C LEU A 56 -23.63 11.44 3.89
N LEU A 57 -24.03 12.69 4.15
CA LEU A 57 -25.40 13.14 3.90
C LEU A 57 -25.70 13.31 2.41
N LYS A 58 -26.91 12.90 2.04
CA LYS A 58 -27.51 13.19 0.74
C LYS A 58 -28.91 13.78 0.98
N PRO A 59 -29.19 15.03 0.57
CA PRO A 59 -28.30 15.99 -0.11
C PRO A 59 -27.18 16.56 0.79
N ARG A 60 -26.14 17.16 0.18
CA ARG A 60 -24.98 17.77 0.90
C ARG A 60 -25.27 19.17 1.44
N GLU A 61 -26.27 19.83 0.90
CA GLU A 61 -26.76 21.15 1.30
C GLU A 61 -28.28 21.09 1.34
N PHE A 62 -28.87 21.59 2.42
CA PHE A 62 -30.31 21.58 2.64
C PHE A 62 -30.69 22.54 3.76
N GLU A 63 -31.98 22.82 3.92
CA GLU A 63 -32.50 23.58 5.06
C GLU A 63 -32.77 22.65 6.23
N CYS A 64 -32.30 23.03 7.42
CA CYS A 64 -32.51 22.23 8.62
C CYS A 64 -34.00 22.19 8.99
N VAL A 65 -34.59 20.99 9.10
CA VAL A 65 -36.01 20.80 9.45
C VAL A 65 -36.37 21.37 10.83
N GLY A 66 -35.40 21.44 11.76
CA GLY A 66 -35.64 21.95 13.11
C GLY A 66 -35.57 23.47 13.25
N CYS A 67 -34.77 24.17 12.45
CA CYS A 67 -34.53 25.61 12.62
C CYS A 67 -34.63 26.43 11.34
N SER A 68 -34.97 25.80 10.21
CA SER A 68 -35.15 26.41 8.89
C SER A 68 -33.96 27.22 8.37
N LYS A 69 -32.76 27.05 8.95
CA LYS A 69 -31.54 27.69 8.48
C LYS A 69 -30.86 26.82 7.41
N PRO A 70 -30.25 27.44 6.38
CA PRO A 70 -29.48 26.71 5.38
C PRO A 70 -28.23 26.10 6.02
N ILE A 71 -28.03 24.80 5.83
CA ILE A 71 -26.89 24.05 6.35
C ILE A 71 -26.18 23.30 5.23
N THR A 72 -24.85 23.28 5.32
CA THR A 72 -23.96 22.56 4.41
C THR A 72 -23.20 21.51 5.20
N LEU A 73 -22.99 20.32 4.63
CA LEU A 73 -22.29 19.18 5.25
C LEU A 73 -21.00 19.61 5.99
N ASP A 74 -20.20 20.48 5.38
CA ASP A 74 -18.91 20.88 5.93
C ASP A 74 -18.99 21.77 7.18
N LYS A 75 -20.13 22.41 7.40
CA LYS A 75 -20.40 23.24 8.58
C LYS A 75 -21.00 22.41 9.73
N MET A 76 -21.43 21.17 9.48
CA MET A 76 -22.12 20.33 10.46
C MET A 76 -21.16 19.65 11.45
N ILE A 77 -21.56 19.60 12.72
CA ILE A 77 -20.74 19.03 13.79
C ILE A 77 -20.89 17.51 13.75
N VAL A 78 -19.78 16.78 13.59
CA VAL A 78 -19.83 15.31 13.48
C VAL A 78 -19.60 14.70 14.86
N ARG A 79 -20.51 13.82 15.27
CA ARG A 79 -20.42 13.05 16.53
C ARG A 79 -20.62 11.55 16.25
N PRO A 80 -20.01 10.66 17.04
CA PRO A 80 -20.30 9.24 16.96
C PRO A 80 -21.76 8.97 17.33
N ARG A 81 -22.37 7.93 16.74
CA ARG A 81 -23.77 7.58 17.00
C ARG A 81 -24.01 7.10 18.44
N ARG A 82 -23.05 6.38 19.03
CA ARG A 82 -23.06 5.96 20.43
C ARG A 82 -21.79 6.48 21.14
N GLU A 83 -21.94 6.92 22.37
CA GLU A 83 -20.80 7.24 23.24
C GLU A 83 -19.95 5.98 23.47
N GLY A 84 -18.62 6.12 23.46
CA GLY A 84 -17.69 4.98 23.49
C GLY A 84 -17.52 4.24 22.16
N PHE A 85 -18.27 4.60 21.11
CA PHE A 85 -18.08 4.00 19.78
C PHE A 85 -16.85 4.59 19.08
N SER A 86 -15.71 3.90 19.20
CA SER A 86 -14.56 4.18 18.35
C SER A 86 -14.83 3.61 16.95
N VAL A 87 -15.34 4.45 16.06
CA VAL A 87 -15.33 4.11 14.63
C VAL A 87 -13.87 3.92 14.25
N LYS A 88 -13.43 2.67 14.01
CA LYS A 88 -12.23 2.41 13.20
C LYS A 88 -12.50 3.12 11.88
N MET A 89 -11.90 4.31 11.72
CA MET A 89 -12.12 5.07 10.51
C MET A 89 -11.62 4.23 9.35
N PRO A 90 -12.44 4.02 8.31
CA PRO A 90 -11.93 3.41 7.11
C PRO A 90 -10.75 4.25 6.61
N LEU A 91 -9.76 3.58 6.05
CA LEU A 91 -8.62 4.27 5.45
C LEU A 91 -9.16 5.27 4.40
N ASN A 92 -8.93 6.57 4.55
CA ASN A 92 -9.52 7.53 3.62
C ASN A 92 -8.71 7.66 2.32
N VAL A 93 -7.38 7.45 2.40
CA VAL A 93 -6.43 7.58 1.29
C VAL A 93 -5.29 6.59 1.48
N ASN A 94 -4.75 6.04 0.39
CA ASN A 94 -3.52 5.27 0.44
C ASN A 94 -2.35 6.20 0.85
N PRO A 95 -1.62 5.92 1.95
CA PRO A 95 -0.56 6.81 2.43
C PRO A 95 0.52 7.13 1.39
N TRP A 96 0.83 6.18 0.49
CA TRP A 96 1.79 6.41 -0.59
C TRP A 96 1.28 7.40 -1.63
N GLU A 97 -0.02 7.45 -1.91
CA GLU A 97 -0.59 8.47 -2.79
C GLU A 97 -0.48 9.85 -2.12
N ASP A 98 -0.67 9.92 -0.79
CA ASP A 98 -0.56 11.13 0.02
C ASP A 98 0.87 11.46 0.50
N ARG A 99 1.89 10.85 -0.14
CA ARG A 99 3.30 11.01 0.25
C ARG A 99 3.84 12.44 0.18
N ARG A 100 3.15 13.35 -0.52
CA ARG A 100 3.51 14.78 -0.57
C ARG A 100 3.27 15.47 0.78
N HIS A 101 2.24 15.05 1.51
CA HIS A 101 1.88 15.60 2.82
C HIS A 101 2.58 14.85 3.96
N LEU A 102 2.65 13.52 3.87
CA LEU A 102 3.22 12.67 4.94
C LEU A 102 4.75 12.54 4.89
N GLY A 103 5.37 12.84 3.75
CA GLY A 103 6.78 12.56 3.47
C GLY A 103 7.02 11.11 3.01
N ARG A 104 8.00 10.89 2.12
CA ARG A 104 8.19 9.60 1.43
C ARG A 104 8.42 8.41 2.37
N ARG A 105 9.29 8.57 3.38
CA ARG A 105 9.64 7.47 4.30
C ARG A 105 8.45 7.04 5.15
N ARG A 106 7.77 8.02 5.76
CA ARG A 106 6.59 7.78 6.60
C ARG A 106 5.44 7.18 5.80
N ALA A 107 5.19 7.71 4.59
CA ALA A 107 4.20 7.18 3.67
C ALA A 107 4.49 5.72 3.27
N ALA A 108 5.74 5.39 2.97
CA ALA A 108 6.12 4.02 2.62
C ALA A 108 5.92 3.04 3.78
N LEU A 109 6.39 3.40 4.98
CA LEU A 109 6.21 2.57 6.17
C LEU A 109 4.73 2.37 6.50
N GLN A 110 3.92 3.43 6.48
CA GLN A 110 2.48 3.32 6.72
C GLN A 110 1.79 2.44 5.68
N THR A 111 2.14 2.59 4.40
CA THR A 111 1.61 1.74 3.32
C THR A 111 1.98 0.27 3.54
N MET A 112 3.23 0.00 3.93
CA MET A 112 3.70 -1.35 4.21
C MET A 112 2.96 -2.00 5.40
N PHE A 113 2.88 -1.31 6.54
CA PHE A 113 2.21 -1.82 7.73
C PHE A 113 0.70 -1.99 7.54
N LEU A 114 0.04 -1.07 6.83
CA LEU A 114 -1.38 -1.20 6.50
C LEU A 114 -1.63 -2.32 5.49
N GLY A 115 -0.73 -2.49 4.52
CA GLY A 115 -0.78 -3.58 3.53
C GLY A 115 -0.64 -4.95 4.16
N VAL A 116 0.14 -5.09 5.23
CA VAL A 116 0.29 -6.36 5.96
C VAL A 116 -1.03 -6.84 6.59
N GLY A 117 -1.80 -5.93 7.20
CA GLY A 117 -3.01 -6.31 7.95
C GLY A 117 -4.33 -6.16 7.18
N ASN A 118 -4.44 -5.17 6.29
CA ASN A 118 -5.70 -4.77 5.65
C ASN A 118 -5.51 -4.47 4.16
N MET A 119 -4.80 -5.35 3.44
CA MET A 119 -4.48 -5.14 2.02
C MET A 119 -5.72 -4.89 1.14
N GLY A 120 -6.82 -5.60 1.40
CA GLY A 120 -8.06 -5.40 0.66
C GLY A 120 -8.65 -4.00 0.83
N GLU A 121 -8.60 -3.46 2.05
CA GLU A 121 -9.04 -2.10 2.34
C GLU A 121 -8.10 -1.06 1.71
N LEU A 122 -6.78 -1.27 1.82
CA LEU A 122 -5.77 -0.43 1.17
C LEU A 122 -6.03 -0.35 -0.35
N MET A 123 -6.33 -1.47 -1.00
CA MET A 123 -6.63 -1.47 -2.44
C MET A 123 -7.94 -0.77 -2.76
N ARG A 124 -9.00 -0.88 -1.94
CA ARG A 124 -10.27 -0.18 -2.18
C ARG A 124 -10.13 1.34 -2.21
N VAL A 125 -9.21 1.88 -1.40
CA VAL A 125 -9.02 3.33 -1.24
C VAL A 125 -7.93 3.88 -2.17
N THR A 126 -7.15 2.98 -2.78
CA THR A 126 -6.16 3.32 -3.81
C THR A 126 -6.87 3.64 -5.13
N ARG A 127 -6.54 4.77 -5.76
CA ARG A 127 -7.22 5.22 -6.98
C ARG A 127 -6.78 4.40 -8.19
N PRO A 128 -7.70 3.82 -8.99
CA PRO A 128 -7.36 3.02 -10.16
C PRO A 128 -6.59 3.78 -11.25
N GLU A 129 -6.82 5.08 -11.37
CA GLU A 129 -6.23 5.94 -12.40
C GLU A 129 -4.79 6.36 -12.06
N GLN A 130 -4.36 6.22 -10.80
CA GLN A 130 -3.03 6.65 -10.39
C GLN A 130 -1.96 5.58 -10.64
N SER A 131 -0.95 5.92 -11.44
CA SER A 131 0.22 5.07 -11.76
C SER A 131 1.34 5.12 -10.70
N THR A 132 1.00 5.34 -9.42
CA THR A 132 2.00 5.55 -8.35
C THR A 132 2.57 4.26 -7.76
N GLY A 133 1.97 3.11 -8.06
CA GLY A 133 2.38 1.80 -7.56
C GLY A 133 3.81 1.41 -7.95
N LEU A 134 4.20 1.58 -9.21
CA LEU A 134 5.59 1.34 -9.64
C LEU A 134 6.60 2.23 -8.89
N ARG A 135 6.22 3.48 -8.57
CA ARG A 135 7.10 4.36 -7.77
C ARG A 135 7.25 3.87 -6.34
N PHE A 136 6.20 3.27 -5.76
CA PHE A 136 6.28 2.63 -4.45
C PHE A 136 7.23 1.44 -4.49
N LEU A 137 7.05 0.55 -5.48
CA LEU A 137 7.91 -0.60 -5.70
C LEU A 137 9.39 -0.18 -5.81
N MET A 138 9.70 0.74 -6.72
CA MET A 138 11.07 1.19 -6.94
C MET A 138 11.67 1.83 -5.70
N PHE A 139 10.88 2.64 -4.96
CA PHE A 139 11.35 3.23 -3.71
C PHE A 139 11.65 2.17 -2.65
N LEU A 140 10.69 1.27 -2.38
CA LEU A 140 10.82 0.23 -1.38
C LEU A 140 12.00 -0.69 -1.72
N TRP A 141 12.06 -1.15 -2.97
CA TRP A 141 13.09 -2.09 -3.41
C TRP A 141 14.48 -1.47 -3.43
N SER A 142 14.61 -0.19 -3.83
CA SER A 142 15.90 0.52 -3.72
C SER A 142 16.38 0.60 -2.28
N VAL A 143 15.48 0.88 -1.33
CA VAL A 143 15.83 0.91 0.10
C VAL A 143 16.25 -0.48 0.58
N THR A 144 15.48 -1.53 0.26
CA THR A 144 15.80 -2.92 0.61
C THR A 144 17.18 -3.33 0.10
N VAL A 145 17.45 -3.05 -1.16
CA VAL A 145 18.69 -3.45 -1.85
C VAL A 145 19.90 -2.66 -1.34
N ILE A 146 19.77 -1.35 -1.08
CA ILE A 146 20.84 -0.54 -0.47
C ILE A 146 21.14 -1.03 0.95
N VAL A 147 20.12 -1.22 1.78
CA VAL A 147 20.30 -1.69 3.17
C VAL A 147 20.93 -3.07 3.20
N GLY A 148 20.49 -3.99 2.32
CA GLY A 148 21.06 -5.32 2.21
C GLY A 148 22.50 -5.35 1.71
N ALA A 149 22.93 -4.36 0.92
CA ALA A 149 24.29 -4.28 0.38
C ALA A 149 25.32 -3.68 1.36
N ILE A 150 24.89 -2.88 2.34
CA ILE A 150 25.80 -2.23 3.31
C ILE A 150 26.73 -3.25 4.01
N PRO A 151 26.24 -4.37 4.56
CA PRO A 151 27.09 -5.33 5.27
C PRO A 151 28.12 -5.99 4.35
N PHE A 152 27.75 -6.29 3.09
CA PHE A 152 28.69 -6.79 2.10
C PHE A 152 29.76 -5.75 1.78
N MET A 153 29.37 -4.49 1.59
CA MET A 153 30.32 -3.40 1.34
C MET A 153 31.29 -3.20 2.51
N LEU A 154 30.80 -3.28 3.75
CA LEU A 154 31.65 -3.19 4.95
C LEU A 154 32.63 -4.36 5.06
N MET A 155 32.20 -5.57 4.71
CA MET A 155 33.06 -6.76 4.70
C MET A 155 34.26 -6.61 3.76
N PHE A 156 34.10 -5.94 2.63
CA PHE A 156 35.20 -5.69 1.68
C PHE A 156 36.00 -4.41 2.00
N LEU A 157 35.37 -3.41 2.63
CA LEU A 157 36.02 -2.15 2.97
C LEU A 157 37.03 -2.31 4.14
N VAL A 158 36.70 -3.13 5.15
CA VAL A 158 37.55 -3.28 6.35
C VAL A 158 38.93 -3.88 6.03
N PRO A 159 39.06 -4.98 5.27
CA PRO A 159 40.36 -5.52 4.87
C PRO A 159 41.17 -4.54 4.03
N PHE A 160 40.52 -3.79 3.14
CA PHE A 160 41.18 -2.79 2.30
C PHE A 160 41.85 -1.69 3.14
N VAL A 161 41.15 -1.17 4.14
CA VAL A 161 41.72 -0.17 5.06
C VAL A 161 42.84 -0.77 5.91
N ALA A 162 42.71 -2.04 6.30
CA ALA A 162 43.68 -2.73 7.16
C ALA A 162 44.99 -3.14 6.46
N THR A 163 44.96 -3.55 5.18
CA THR A 163 46.15 -4.06 4.45
C THR A 163 46.83 -3.03 3.55
N GLY A 164 46.21 -1.86 3.36
CA GLY A 164 46.75 -0.73 2.61
C GLY A 164 46.62 -0.82 1.07
N PRO A 165 46.92 0.28 0.34
CA PRO A 165 46.55 0.43 -1.07
C PRO A 165 47.33 -0.47 -2.05
N ARG A 166 48.49 -1.01 -1.64
CA ARG A 166 49.41 -1.78 -2.51
C ARG A 166 48.86 -3.15 -2.93
N SER A 167 47.90 -3.71 -2.19
CA SER A 167 47.13 -4.92 -2.56
C SER A 167 45.70 -4.60 -3.03
N GLY A 168 45.29 -3.33 -2.98
CA GLY A 168 43.88 -2.95 -2.82
C GLY A 168 43.13 -2.56 -4.10
N VAL A 169 43.80 -2.22 -5.20
CA VAL A 169 43.10 -1.75 -6.42
C VAL A 169 42.30 -2.88 -7.07
N SER A 170 42.87 -4.08 -7.19
CA SER A 170 42.16 -5.28 -7.67
C SER A 170 41.18 -5.86 -6.64
N MET A 171 41.46 -5.65 -5.35
CA MET A 171 40.68 -6.14 -4.21
C MET A 171 39.41 -5.32 -3.94
N LEU A 172 39.36 -4.04 -4.33
CA LEU A 172 38.15 -3.22 -4.30
C LEU A 172 37.37 -3.21 -5.63
N SER A 173 38.06 -3.21 -6.78
CA SER A 173 37.39 -3.04 -8.08
C SER A 173 36.44 -4.19 -8.39
N THR A 174 36.86 -5.43 -8.10
CA THR A 174 36.10 -6.64 -8.41
C THR A 174 34.82 -6.81 -7.56
N PRO A 175 34.87 -6.74 -6.21
CA PRO A 175 33.67 -6.84 -5.40
C PRO A 175 32.76 -5.63 -5.54
N PHE A 176 33.29 -4.42 -5.71
CA PHE A 176 32.47 -3.23 -5.94
C PHE A 176 31.67 -3.35 -7.24
N PHE A 177 32.33 -3.75 -8.34
CA PHE A 177 31.65 -4.01 -9.60
C PHE A 177 30.61 -5.12 -9.47
N GLY A 178 30.94 -6.22 -8.81
CA GLY A 178 30.00 -7.31 -8.53
C GLY A 178 28.77 -6.85 -7.74
N VAL A 179 28.95 -6.01 -6.71
CA VAL A 179 27.84 -5.42 -5.95
C VAL A 179 27.00 -4.54 -6.88
N VAL A 180 27.59 -3.61 -7.62
CA VAL A 180 26.82 -2.72 -8.53
C VAL A 180 26.01 -3.53 -9.56
N VAL A 181 26.61 -4.55 -10.18
CA VAL A 181 25.92 -5.43 -11.11
C VAL A 181 24.78 -6.17 -10.41
N ALA A 182 24.98 -6.69 -9.20
CA ALA A 182 23.94 -7.34 -8.41
C ALA A 182 22.80 -6.37 -8.03
N LEU A 183 23.11 -5.12 -7.66
CA LEU A 183 22.11 -4.08 -7.36
C LEU A 183 21.24 -3.81 -8.60
N VAL A 184 21.87 -3.56 -9.74
CA VAL A 184 21.17 -3.26 -11.01
C VAL A 184 20.33 -4.45 -11.46
N THR A 185 20.90 -5.66 -11.42
CA THR A 185 20.22 -6.89 -11.80
C THR A 185 19.04 -7.18 -10.88
N SER A 186 19.18 -6.93 -9.58
CA SER A 186 18.09 -7.09 -8.61
C SER A 186 16.96 -6.09 -8.84
N LEU A 187 17.28 -4.81 -9.09
CA LEU A 187 16.28 -3.79 -9.40
C LEU A 187 15.51 -4.12 -10.69
N LEU A 188 16.24 -4.47 -11.74
CA LEU A 188 15.65 -4.82 -13.04
C LEU A 188 14.86 -6.12 -12.96
N GLY A 189 15.42 -7.15 -12.31
CA GLY A 189 14.79 -8.45 -12.12
C GLY A 189 13.48 -8.34 -11.33
N MET A 190 13.43 -7.53 -10.28
CA MET A 190 12.19 -7.28 -9.53
C MET A 190 11.15 -6.53 -10.37
N LEU A 191 11.58 -5.50 -11.12
CA LEU A 191 10.67 -4.76 -12.00
C LEU A 191 10.06 -5.68 -13.07
N VAL A 192 10.90 -6.43 -13.78
CA VAL A 192 10.47 -7.39 -14.81
C VAL A 192 9.61 -8.49 -14.19
N GLY A 193 10.03 -9.04 -13.06
CA GLY A 193 9.30 -10.08 -12.33
C GLY A 193 7.90 -9.65 -11.94
N VAL A 194 7.74 -8.44 -11.39
CA VAL A 194 6.41 -7.90 -11.06
C VAL A 194 5.56 -7.65 -12.29
N LEU A 195 6.14 -7.12 -13.39
CA LEU A 195 5.41 -6.89 -14.64
C LEU A 195 4.91 -8.21 -15.25
N LEU A 196 5.77 -9.23 -15.29
CA LEU A 196 5.43 -10.57 -15.77
C LEU A 196 4.38 -11.23 -14.88
N ALA A 197 4.57 -11.22 -13.57
CA ALA A 197 3.64 -11.83 -12.63
C ALA A 197 2.26 -11.15 -12.68
N ALA A 198 2.21 -9.82 -12.76
CA ALA A 198 0.98 -9.08 -12.98
C ALA A 198 0.35 -9.41 -14.34
N GLY A 199 1.17 -9.61 -15.38
CA GLY A 199 0.74 -9.97 -16.74
C GLY A 199 0.05 -11.32 -16.77
N VAL A 200 0.74 -12.35 -16.25
CA VAL A 200 0.20 -13.71 -16.11
C VAL A 200 -1.08 -13.69 -15.29
N ALA A 201 -1.08 -13.04 -14.12
CA ALA A 201 -2.27 -12.97 -13.28
C ALA A 201 -3.44 -12.26 -13.98
N HIS A 202 -3.20 -11.15 -14.69
CA HIS A 202 -4.25 -10.46 -15.43
C HIS A 202 -4.79 -11.32 -16.59
N GLY A 203 -3.91 -12.02 -17.32
CA GLY A 203 -4.29 -12.93 -18.39
C GLY A 203 -5.16 -14.07 -17.88
N VAL A 204 -4.76 -14.74 -16.80
CA VAL A 204 -5.53 -15.80 -16.15
C VAL A 204 -6.90 -15.27 -15.71
N LEU A 205 -6.94 -14.10 -15.08
CA LEU A 205 -8.20 -13.48 -14.66
C LEU A 205 -9.13 -13.18 -15.83
N ARG A 206 -8.60 -12.74 -16.98
CA ARG A 206 -9.36 -12.51 -18.23
C ARG A 206 -9.93 -13.79 -18.82
N VAL A 207 -9.17 -14.90 -18.78
CA VAL A 207 -9.63 -16.21 -19.26
C VAL A 207 -10.83 -16.70 -18.45
N PHE A 208 -10.82 -16.49 -17.13
CA PHE A 208 -11.90 -16.89 -16.23
C PHE A 208 -13.10 -15.90 -16.18
N GLY A 209 -13.15 -14.88 -17.04
CA GLY A 209 -14.30 -14.01 -17.19
C GLY A 209 -13.98 -12.51 -17.23
N PRO A 210 -15.01 -11.65 -17.34
CA PRO A 210 -14.83 -10.21 -17.47
C PRO A 210 -14.17 -9.60 -16.21
N LEU A 211 -13.48 -8.47 -16.42
CA LEU A 211 -12.82 -7.70 -15.37
C LEU A 211 -13.29 -6.24 -15.42
N PRO A 212 -13.59 -5.62 -14.26
CA PRO A 212 -14.04 -4.24 -14.19
C PRO A 212 -12.91 -3.23 -14.46
N HIS A 213 -11.65 -3.61 -14.25
CA HIS A 213 -10.51 -2.71 -14.44
C HIS A 213 -9.42 -3.35 -15.34
N GLY A 214 -8.61 -2.49 -15.97
CA GLY A 214 -7.53 -2.92 -16.86
C GLY A 214 -6.29 -3.46 -16.13
N TYR A 215 -5.26 -3.76 -16.93
CA TYR A 215 -3.97 -4.30 -16.45
C TYR A 215 -3.30 -3.43 -15.38
N ASN A 216 -3.35 -2.10 -15.52
CA ASN A 216 -2.77 -1.17 -14.56
C ASN A 216 -3.25 -1.39 -13.12
N ARG A 217 -4.52 -1.80 -12.95
CA ARG A 217 -5.09 -2.09 -11.64
C ARG A 217 -4.55 -3.38 -11.04
N THR A 218 -4.29 -4.40 -11.87
CA THR A 218 -3.59 -5.62 -11.45
C THR A 218 -2.14 -5.31 -11.07
N LEU A 219 -1.43 -4.53 -11.90
CA LEU A 219 -0.06 -4.12 -11.60
C LEU A 219 0.02 -3.33 -10.29
N GLN A 220 -0.92 -2.41 -10.06
CA GLN A 220 -1.01 -1.64 -8.83
C GLN A 220 -1.16 -2.57 -7.61
N ALA A 221 -2.03 -3.58 -7.68
CA ALA A 221 -2.18 -4.58 -6.62
C ALA A 221 -0.85 -5.28 -6.30
N PHE A 222 -0.11 -5.73 -7.32
CA PHE A 222 1.17 -6.40 -7.13
C PHE A 222 2.24 -5.48 -6.55
N THR A 223 2.32 -4.24 -7.02
CA THR A 223 3.34 -3.29 -6.54
C THR A 223 3.17 -2.91 -5.07
N TYR A 224 1.92 -2.79 -4.59
CA TYR A 224 1.65 -2.45 -3.19
C TYR A 224 1.82 -3.64 -2.24
N THR A 225 1.78 -4.88 -2.73
CA THR A 225 1.96 -6.06 -1.87
C THR A 225 3.41 -6.43 -1.64
N CYS A 226 4.38 -5.73 -2.27
CA CYS A 226 5.81 -6.03 -2.15
C CYS A 226 6.41 -5.80 -0.75
N GLY A 227 5.63 -5.33 0.23
CA GLY A 227 6.06 -5.11 1.62
C GLY A 227 6.84 -6.28 2.26
N PRO A 228 6.35 -7.53 2.23
CA PRO A 228 7.04 -8.68 2.82
C PRO A 228 8.42 -8.96 2.21
N MET A 229 8.67 -8.52 0.97
CA MET A 229 9.98 -8.70 0.34
C MET A 229 11.07 -7.86 1.01
N ALA A 230 10.72 -6.87 1.82
CA ALA A 230 11.68 -6.13 2.63
C ALA A 230 12.43 -7.02 3.63
N LEU A 231 11.89 -8.20 4.00
CA LEU A 231 12.59 -9.18 4.83
C LEU A 231 13.87 -9.71 4.16
N CYS A 232 13.97 -9.62 2.83
CA CYS A 232 15.18 -9.99 2.11
C CYS A 232 16.33 -8.99 2.33
N ALA A 233 16.08 -7.81 2.93
CA ALA A 233 17.13 -6.84 3.26
C ALA A 233 18.04 -7.32 4.41
N PHE A 234 17.61 -8.28 5.22
CA PHE A 234 18.42 -8.75 6.34
C PHE A 234 19.66 -9.48 5.81
N PRO A 235 20.89 -9.00 6.09
CA PRO A 235 22.11 -9.66 5.64
C PRO A 235 22.18 -11.07 6.23
N CYS A 236 22.64 -12.01 5.40
CA CYS A 236 22.81 -13.44 5.72
C CYS A 236 21.52 -14.23 6.01
N LEU A 237 20.48 -13.59 6.55
CA LEU A 237 19.18 -14.22 6.83
C LEU A 237 18.19 -14.08 5.67
N GLY A 238 18.30 -13.04 4.84
CA GLY A 238 17.33 -12.73 3.79
C GLY A 238 17.09 -13.89 2.81
N PHE A 239 18.13 -14.63 2.47
CA PHE A 239 18.02 -15.82 1.61
C PHE A 239 17.13 -16.90 2.24
N TYR A 240 17.33 -17.21 3.52
CA TYR A 240 16.54 -18.21 4.25
C TYR A 240 15.08 -17.76 4.46
N TRP A 241 14.84 -16.45 4.52
CA TRP A 241 13.51 -15.87 4.70
C TRP A 241 12.76 -15.67 3.38
N THR A 242 13.42 -15.87 2.23
CA THR A 242 12.83 -15.69 0.90
C THR A 242 11.59 -16.56 0.68
N PRO A 243 11.56 -17.86 1.02
CA PRO A 243 10.36 -18.69 0.86
C PRO A 243 9.16 -18.16 1.68
N ILE A 244 9.41 -17.74 2.92
CA ILE A 244 8.39 -17.18 3.80
C ILE A 244 7.87 -15.86 3.20
N GLY A 245 8.77 -15.00 2.73
CA GLY A 245 8.43 -13.77 2.03
C GLY A 245 7.56 -14.01 0.80
N LEU A 246 7.87 -15.01 -0.02
CA LEU A 246 7.11 -15.37 -1.22
C LEU A 246 5.70 -15.87 -0.90
N VAL A 247 5.55 -16.74 0.10
CA VAL A 247 4.22 -17.21 0.55
C VAL A 247 3.40 -16.04 1.08
N TRP A 248 4.00 -15.21 1.94
CA TRP A 248 3.32 -14.04 2.50
C TRP A 248 2.90 -13.06 1.39
N TRP A 249 3.82 -12.72 0.48
CA TRP A 249 3.51 -11.87 -0.66
C TRP A 249 2.38 -12.43 -1.52
N SER A 250 2.35 -13.75 -1.74
CA SER A 250 1.30 -14.42 -2.52
C SER A 250 -0.08 -14.26 -1.88
N ILE A 251 -0.17 -14.39 -0.56
CA ILE A 251 -1.41 -14.18 0.21
C ILE A 251 -1.87 -12.72 0.07
N LEU A 252 -0.96 -11.76 0.26
CA LEU A 252 -1.29 -10.34 0.11
C LEU A 252 -1.72 -10.02 -1.32
N ALA A 253 -1.01 -10.53 -2.33
CA ALA A 253 -1.34 -10.36 -3.75
C ALA A 253 -2.73 -10.90 -4.09
N GLY A 254 -3.09 -12.09 -3.59
CA GLY A 254 -4.44 -12.65 -3.76
C GLY A 254 -5.52 -11.75 -3.14
N SER A 255 -5.33 -11.33 -1.88
CA SER A 255 -6.29 -10.45 -1.19
C SER A 255 -6.43 -9.07 -1.87
N ALA A 256 -5.32 -8.55 -2.39
CA ALA A 256 -5.26 -7.31 -3.16
C ALA A 256 -6.04 -7.45 -4.47
N LEU A 257 -5.87 -8.56 -5.19
CA LEU A 257 -6.57 -8.84 -6.45
C LEU A 257 -8.09 -8.96 -6.26
N VAL A 258 -8.54 -9.68 -5.22
CA VAL A 258 -9.97 -9.78 -4.89
C VAL A 258 -10.59 -8.39 -4.77
N SER A 259 -9.90 -7.48 -4.08
CA SER A 259 -10.40 -6.12 -3.85
C SER A 259 -10.19 -5.18 -5.04
N ALA A 260 -9.06 -5.29 -5.74
CA ALA A 260 -8.68 -4.41 -6.83
C ALA A 260 -9.47 -4.71 -8.11
N GLN A 261 -9.69 -5.99 -8.42
CA GLN A 261 -10.41 -6.46 -9.60
C GLN A 261 -11.85 -6.88 -9.29
N ARG A 262 -12.31 -6.82 -8.03
CA ARG A 262 -13.65 -7.24 -7.59
C ARG A 262 -14.02 -8.64 -8.07
N VAL A 263 -13.06 -9.56 -8.01
CA VAL A 263 -13.22 -10.96 -8.41
C VAL A 263 -13.39 -11.86 -7.19
N GLY A 264 -13.98 -13.04 -7.40
CA GLY A 264 -14.06 -14.07 -6.35
C GLY A 264 -12.67 -14.57 -5.93
N ALA A 265 -12.54 -14.98 -4.66
CA ALA A 265 -11.28 -15.43 -4.07
C ALA A 265 -10.61 -16.56 -4.86
N TRP A 266 -11.38 -17.54 -5.36
CA TRP A 266 -10.83 -18.65 -6.11
C TRP A 266 -10.15 -18.21 -7.43
N ARG A 267 -10.70 -17.21 -8.15
CA ARG A 267 -10.08 -16.65 -9.37
C ARG A 267 -8.76 -15.96 -9.04
N ALA A 268 -8.72 -15.22 -7.94
CA ALA A 268 -7.50 -14.58 -7.47
C ALA A 268 -6.44 -15.62 -7.08
N THR A 269 -6.82 -16.68 -6.36
CA THR A 269 -5.92 -17.79 -6.02
C THR A 269 -5.36 -18.47 -7.26
N ALA A 270 -6.22 -18.81 -8.23
CA ALA A 270 -5.79 -19.40 -9.50
C ALA A 270 -4.78 -18.50 -10.22
N ALA A 271 -5.04 -17.20 -10.28
CA ALA A 271 -4.14 -16.23 -10.91
C ALA A 271 -2.76 -16.12 -10.23
N ILE A 272 -2.70 -16.20 -8.90
CA ILE A 272 -1.44 -16.17 -8.14
C ILE A 272 -0.65 -17.47 -8.29
N VAL A 273 -1.32 -18.63 -8.23
CA VAL A 273 -0.67 -19.96 -8.25
C VAL A 273 -0.19 -20.35 -9.66
N THR A 274 -0.83 -19.84 -10.71
CA THR A 274 -0.49 -20.18 -12.10
C THR A 274 0.96 -19.82 -12.45
N GLY A 275 1.45 -18.66 -12.02
CA GLY A 275 2.83 -18.24 -12.30
C GLY A 275 3.88 -19.24 -11.79
N PRO A 276 3.90 -19.55 -10.48
CA PRO A 276 4.78 -20.57 -9.90
C PRO A 276 4.64 -21.95 -10.55
N LEU A 277 3.41 -22.39 -10.88
CA LEU A 277 3.19 -23.67 -11.57
C LEU A 277 3.86 -23.69 -12.96
N LEU A 278 3.70 -22.63 -13.75
CA LEU A 278 4.35 -22.54 -15.06
C LEU A 278 5.88 -22.61 -14.94
N ILE A 279 6.45 -21.92 -13.95
CA ILE A 279 7.89 -21.98 -13.68
C ILE A 279 8.31 -23.41 -13.32
N ALA A 280 7.58 -24.07 -12.42
CA ALA A 280 7.89 -25.45 -12.01
C ALA A 280 7.83 -26.43 -13.19
N VAL A 281 6.83 -26.31 -14.07
CA VAL A 281 6.70 -27.13 -15.27
C VAL A 281 7.86 -26.89 -16.24
N VAL A 282 8.24 -25.63 -16.48
CA VAL A 282 9.38 -25.30 -17.34
C VAL A 282 10.67 -25.88 -16.78
N LEU A 283 10.92 -25.73 -15.47
CA LEU A 283 12.11 -26.30 -14.82
C LEU A 283 12.14 -27.82 -14.91
N TYR A 284 11.00 -28.48 -14.73
CA TYR A 284 10.88 -29.94 -14.89
C TYR A 284 11.20 -30.39 -16.32
N ILE A 285 10.66 -29.72 -17.34
CA ILE A 285 10.94 -30.03 -18.75
C ILE A 285 12.43 -29.84 -19.05
N VAL A 286 13.02 -28.72 -18.61
CA VAL A 286 14.45 -28.46 -18.82
C VAL A 286 15.31 -29.51 -18.13
N ALA A 287 14.97 -29.93 -16.91
CA ALA A 287 15.69 -30.99 -16.22
C ALA A 287 15.58 -32.32 -16.97
N TYR A 288 14.38 -32.69 -17.41
CA TYR A 288 14.12 -33.92 -18.16
C TYR A 288 14.87 -33.97 -19.50
N VAL A 289 14.92 -32.86 -20.24
CA VAL A 289 15.62 -32.78 -21.55
C VAL A 289 17.15 -32.85 -21.39
N ASN A 290 17.69 -32.44 -20.25
CA ASN A 290 19.13 -32.48 -19.98
C ASN A 290 19.58 -33.76 -19.24
N SER A 291 18.67 -34.68 -18.94
CA SER A 291 18.93 -35.98 -18.29
C SER A 291 19.08 -37.09 -19.32
#